data_AF-A0A7C0UWF9-F1
#
_entry.id   AF-A0A7C0UWF9-F1
#
_cell.length_a   1.000
_cell.length_b   1.000
_cell.length_c   1.000
_cell.angle_alpha   90.00
_cell.angle_beta   90.00
_cell.angle_gamma   90.00
#
_symmetry.space_group_name_H-M   'P 1'
#
loop_
_entity.id
_entity.type
_entity.pdbx_description
1 polymer ?
#
loop_
_entity_poly.entity_id
_entity_poly.type
_entity_poly.pdbx_seq_one_letter_code
_entity_poly.pdbx_strand_id
1 'polypeptide(L)'
;IRFSEVNKELKKEKKKLAKGKQILLGITPVALTTDSFLSAASFQQTHRVLIKACLKGQEDKLRGLKENVIIGKLIPVGTGFKK
;
A
#
# COMPACT_ATOMS: atom_id res chain seq x y z
N ILE A 1 -4.69 -0.40 8.95
CA ILE A 1 -6.09 0.12 9.06
C ILE A 1 -7.11 -0.93 8.62
N ARG A 2 -6.94 -1.53 7.43
CA ARG A 2 -7.79 -2.61 6.87
C ARG A 2 -8.23 -3.72 7.85
N PHE A 3 -7.32 -4.25 8.68
CA PHE A 3 -7.67 -5.29 9.67
C PHE A 3 -8.75 -4.85 10.67
N SER A 4 -8.67 -3.60 11.14
CA SER A 4 -9.66 -3.06 12.10
C SER A 4 -11.01 -2.82 11.42
N GLU A 5 -11.02 -2.30 10.20
CA GLU A 5 -12.24 -2.05 9.42
C GLU A 5 -12.97 -3.35 9.09
N VAL A 6 -12.26 -4.35 8.57
CA VAL A 6 -12.83 -5.67 8.26
C VAL A 6 -13.38 -6.32 9.53
N ASN A 7 -12.69 -6.22 10.67
CA ASN A 7 -13.21 -6.74 11.92
C ASN A 7 -14.47 -6.00 12.42
N LYS A 8 -14.62 -4.70 12.14
CA LYS A 8 -15.86 -3.97 12.44
C LYS A 8 -17.02 -4.48 11.59
N GLU A 9 -16.80 -4.76 10.31
CA GLU A 9 -17.81 -5.34 9.40
C GLU A 9 -18.21 -6.76 9.84
N LEU A 10 -17.23 -7.63 10.11
CA LEU A 10 -17.49 -8.99 10.60
C LEU A 10 -18.28 -9.01 11.91
N LYS A 11 -18.04 -8.02 12.78
CA LYS A 11 -18.81 -7.84 14.03
C LYS A 11 -20.28 -7.51 13.75
N LYS A 12 -20.57 -6.67 12.75
CA LYS A 12 -21.94 -6.34 12.32
C LYS A 12 -22.64 -7.57 11.73
N GLU A 13 -21.91 -8.38 10.96
CA GLU A 13 -22.43 -9.60 10.34
C GLU A 13 -22.50 -10.81 11.30
N LYS A 14 -22.19 -10.62 12.60
CA LYS A 14 -22.12 -11.70 13.62
C LYS A 14 -21.21 -12.88 13.21
N LYS A 15 -20.18 -12.62 12.39
CA LYS A 15 -19.18 -13.61 11.97
C LYS A 15 -18.03 -13.70 12.97
N LYS A 16 -17.20 -14.73 12.82
CA LYS A 16 -15.97 -14.89 13.62
C LYS A 16 -14.98 -13.76 13.29
N LEU A 17 -14.51 -13.06 14.32
CA LEU A 17 -13.52 -11.99 14.19
C LEU A 17 -12.14 -12.57 13.83
N ALA A 18 -11.40 -11.85 12.99
CA ALA A 18 -10.02 -12.19 12.70
C ALA A 18 -9.13 -11.82 13.89
N LYS A 19 -8.23 -12.73 14.28
CA LYS A 19 -7.20 -12.52 15.31
C LYS A 19 -5.86 -12.31 14.62
N GLY A 20 -5.08 -11.36 15.11
CA GLY A 20 -3.74 -11.06 14.59
C GLY A 20 -2.84 -10.52 15.69
N LYS A 21 -1.53 -10.67 15.53
CA LYS A 21 -0.51 -10.12 16.42
C LYS A 21 0.22 -8.99 15.70
N GLN A 22 0.46 -7.88 16.38
CA GLN A 22 1.27 -6.80 15.84
C GLN A 22 2.74 -7.22 15.80
N ILE A 23 3.38 -7.01 14.65
CA ILE A 23 4.80 -7.29 14.44
C ILE A 23 5.51 -5.96 14.23
N LEU A 24 6.67 -5.79 14.85
CA LEU A 24 7.54 -4.63 14.63
C LEU A 24 8.49 -4.93 13.47
N LEU A 25 8.52 -4.06 12.48
CA LEU A 25 9.40 -4.15 11.32
C LEU A 25 10.26 -2.89 11.25
N GLY A 26 11.51 -3.04 10.80
CA GLY A 26 12.38 -1.90 10.52
C GLY A 26 11.86 -1.05 9.36
N ILE A 27 12.36 0.19 9.25
CA ILE A 27 11.93 1.14 8.22
C ILE A 27 12.12 0.60 6.79
N THR A 28 13.21 -0.14 6.54
CA THR A 28 13.54 -0.70 5.22
C THR A 28 12.55 -1.80 4.79
N PRO A 29 12.30 -2.85 5.60
CA PRO A 29 11.23 -3.81 5.30
C PRO A 29 9.88 -3.15 5.05
N VAL A 30 9.49 -2.17 5.88
CA VAL A 30 8.20 -1.46 5.73
C VAL A 30 8.12 -0.72 4.40
N ALA A 31 9.18 -0.03 4.01
CA ALA A 31 9.26 0.72 2.76
C ALA A 31 9.20 -0.16 1.51
N LEU A 32 9.63 -1.43 1.59
CA LEU A 32 9.55 -2.40 0.48
C LEU A 32 8.20 -3.13 0.42
N THR A 33 7.41 -3.13 1.51
CA THR A 33 6.09 -3.78 1.60
C THR A 33 4.93 -2.81 1.43
N THR A 34 5.16 -1.62 0.88
CA THR A 34 4.10 -0.68 0.50
C THR A 34 3.16 -1.30 -0.54
N ASP A 35 1.90 -0.86 -0.52
CA ASP A 35 0.84 -1.33 -1.44
C ASP A 35 1.10 -0.94 -2.90
N SER A 36 1.93 0.09 -3.14
CA SER A 36 2.30 0.53 -4.47
C SER A 36 3.65 -0.03 -4.88
N PHE A 37 3.66 -0.80 -5.96
CA PHE A 37 4.89 -1.38 -6.46
C PHE A 37 5.78 -0.33 -7.13
N LEU A 38 5.20 0.75 -7.70
CA LEU A 38 5.98 1.84 -8.30
C LEU A 38 6.79 2.57 -7.22
N SER A 39 6.17 2.86 -6.08
CA SER A 39 6.88 3.50 -4.97
C SER A 39 7.86 2.55 -4.26
N ALA A 40 7.57 1.25 -4.19
CA ALA A 40 8.53 0.27 -3.65
C ALA A 40 9.76 0.14 -4.56
N ALA A 41 9.54 0.05 -5.88
CA ALA A 41 10.58 -0.14 -6.88
C ALA A 41 11.54 1.06 -6.98
N SER A 42 11.04 2.27 -6.69
CA SER A 42 11.84 3.50 -6.67
C SER A 42 12.69 3.66 -5.41
N PHE A 43 12.48 2.85 -4.37
CA PHE A 43 13.27 2.91 -3.14
C PHE A 43 14.57 2.12 -3.29
N GLN A 44 14.48 0.79 -3.37
CA GLN A 44 15.61 -0.14 -3.53
C GLN A 44 15.11 -1.47 -4.13
N GLN A 45 16.03 -2.36 -4.51
CA GLN A 45 15.72 -3.73 -4.97
C GLN A 45 14.72 -3.79 -6.15
N THR A 46 14.84 -2.86 -7.09
CA THR A 46 13.90 -2.63 -8.20
C THR A 46 13.52 -3.89 -8.98
N HIS A 47 14.50 -4.71 -9.39
CA HIS A 47 14.23 -5.95 -10.14
C HIS A 47 13.34 -6.92 -9.36
N ARG A 48 13.59 -7.08 -8.06
CA ARG A 48 12.85 -8.00 -7.19
C ARG A 48 11.41 -7.54 -6.97
N VAL A 49 11.21 -6.23 -6.85
CA VAL A 49 9.88 -5.64 -6.69
C VAL A 49 9.07 -5.82 -7.98
N LEU A 50 9.65 -5.51 -9.15
CA LEU A 50 8.97 -5.63 -10.43
C LEU A 50 8.60 -7.08 -10.76
N ILE A 51 9.52 -8.04 -10.56
CA ILE A 51 9.22 -9.47 -10.79
C ILE A 51 8.04 -9.91 -9.91
N LYS A 52 8.02 -9.55 -8.63
CA LYS A 52 6.92 -9.89 -7.71
C LYS A 52 5.60 -9.25 -8.12
N ALA A 53 5.62 -8.00 -8.58
CA ALA A 53 4.43 -7.31 -9.05
C ALA A 53 3.85 -7.98 -10.30
N CYS A 54 4.72 -8.30 -11.28
CA CYS A 54 4.33 -9.02 -12.50
C CYS A 54 3.74 -10.40 -12.19
N LEU A 55 4.40 -11.19 -11.34
CA LEU A 55 3.91 -12.53 -10.95
C LEU A 55 2.54 -12.50 -10.25
N LYS A 56 2.25 -11.41 -9.53
CA LYS A 56 0.97 -11.23 -8.84
C LYS A 56 -0.09 -10.53 -9.69
N GLY A 57 0.25 -10.04 -10.88
CA GLY A 57 -0.61 -9.16 -11.67
C GLY A 57 -1.03 -7.91 -10.91
N GLN A 58 -0.13 -7.31 -10.13
CA GLN A 58 -0.45 -6.14 -9.32
C GLN A 58 -0.66 -4.89 -10.18
N GLU A 59 -1.73 -4.15 -9.87
CA GLU A 59 -2.01 -2.84 -10.45
C GLU A 59 -1.74 -1.73 -9.42
N ASP A 60 -1.07 -0.66 -9.86
CA ASP A 60 -0.81 0.50 -9.00
C ASP A 60 -1.96 1.50 -9.08
N LYS A 61 -2.56 1.81 -7.93
CA LYS A 61 -3.71 2.74 -7.85
C LYS A 61 -3.30 4.20 -7.72
N LEU A 62 -2.00 4.53 -7.72
CA LEU A 62 -1.47 5.90 -7.71
C LEU A 62 -2.07 6.77 -6.59
N ARG A 63 -2.24 6.20 -5.40
CA ARG A 63 -2.84 6.91 -4.25
C ARG A 63 -1.83 7.68 -3.42
N GLY A 64 -0.55 7.36 -3.55
CA GLY A 64 0.50 7.96 -2.73
C GLY A 64 1.14 9.17 -3.41
N LEU A 65 2.17 9.69 -2.77
CA LEU A 65 2.88 10.87 -3.26
C LEU A 65 3.87 10.49 -4.37
N LYS A 66 4.68 9.45 -4.12
CA LYS A 66 5.80 9.09 -5.00
C LYS A 66 5.33 8.61 -6.36
N GLU A 67 4.25 7.84 -6.43
CA GLU A 67 3.75 7.31 -7.71
C GLU A 67 3.22 8.43 -8.60
N ASN A 68 2.51 9.41 -8.01
CA ASN A 68 2.02 10.56 -8.75
C ASN A 68 3.18 11.44 -9.25
N VAL A 69 4.24 11.62 -8.46
CA VAL A 69 5.45 12.34 -8.91
C VAL A 69 6.13 11.61 -10.08
N ILE A 70 6.31 10.29 -9.99
CA ILE A 70 6.97 9.49 -11.03
C ILE A 70 6.22 9.59 -12.37
N ILE A 71 4.88 9.59 -12.33
CA ILE A 71 4.03 9.67 -13.53
C ILE A 71 3.80 11.12 -14.00
N GLY A 72 4.17 12.12 -13.19
CA GLY A 72 3.96 13.54 -13.52
C GLY A 72 2.53 14.02 -13.30
N LYS A 73 1.77 13.37 -12.41
CA LYS A 73 0.43 13.80 -11.97
C LYS A 73 0.52 14.65 -10.70
N LEU A 74 -0.45 15.54 -10.49
CA LEU A 74 -0.59 16.28 -9.24
C LEU A 74 -0.64 15.33 -8.03
N ILE A 75 0.20 15.62 -7.03
CA ILE A 75 0.26 14.86 -5.79
C ILE A 75 -1.00 15.08 -4.94
N PRO A 76 -1.50 14.06 -4.23
CA PRO A 76 -2.73 14.16 -3.42
C PRO A 76 -2.48 14.86 -2.07
N VAL A 77 -1.99 16.09 -2.13
CA VAL A 77 -1.63 16.93 -0.97
C VAL A 77 -1.71 18.40 -1.38
N GLY A 78 -2.12 19.26 -0.44
CA GLY A 78 -2.21 20.70 -0.66
C GLY A 78 -3.19 21.04 -1.79
N THR A 79 -2.71 21.80 -2.78
CA THR A 79 -3.49 22.23 -3.96
C THR A 79 -3.90 21.06 -4.87
N GLY A 80 -3.32 19.87 -4.70
CA GLY A 80 -3.68 18.68 -5.47
C GLY A 80 -4.92 17.95 -4.96
N PHE A 81 -5.48 18.32 -3.80
CA PHE A 81 -6.82 17.87 -3.42
C PHE A 81 -7.85 18.64 -4.24
N LYS A 82 -8.57 17.95 -5.12
CA LYS A 82 -9.84 18.47 -5.64
C LYS A 82 -10.80 18.55 -4.45
N LYS A 83 -11.33 19.76 -4.17
CA LYS A 83 -12.41 19.97 -3.21
C LYS A 83 -13.62 19.10 -3.55
#